data_AF-A0A8X7BZX2-F1
#
_entry.id   AF-A0A8X7BZX2-F1
#
_cell.length_a   1.000
_cell.length_b   1.000
_cell.length_c   1.000
_cell.angle_alpha   90.00
_cell.angle_beta   90.00
_cell.angle_gamma   90.00
#
_symmetry.space_group_name_H-M   'P 1'
#
loop_
_entity.id
_entity.type
_entity.pdbx_description
1 polymer ?
#
loop_
_entity_poly.entity_id
_entity_poly.type
_entity_poly.pdbx_seq_one_letter_code
_entity_poly.pdbx_strand_id
1 'polypeptide(L)'
;MSGKIYKEFVSLFLSFLGVFAFIVILWTSYNTAKERNLLFENVIGLLHADSVENGDLAKIYATANLLGRADLIKKSSFQFQANLTASNVWIAHYLADTNEDLELKEAVEEYLLENGSKTIGNSTWREEVNRKIDFRKNKLRSLLK
;
A
#
# COMPACT_ATOMS: atom_id res chain seq x y z
N MET A 1 -10.49 52.46 30.70
CA MET A 1 -10.17 52.50 29.25
C MET A 1 -9.48 51.23 28.72
N SER A 2 -9.08 50.25 29.55
CA SER A 2 -8.28 49.09 29.11
C SER A 2 -9.06 47.87 28.57
N GLY A 3 -10.35 47.71 28.88
CA GLY A 3 -11.11 46.50 28.50
C GLY A 3 -11.50 46.40 27.02
N LYS A 4 -11.63 47.53 26.31
CA LYS A 4 -12.03 47.55 24.89
C LYS A 4 -10.85 47.18 23.98
N ILE A 5 -9.68 47.77 24.24
CA ILE A 5 -8.44 47.50 23.52
C ILE A 5 -8.03 46.02 23.68
N TYR A 6 -8.17 45.45 24.88
CA TYR A 6 -7.88 44.03 25.11
C TYR A 6 -8.80 43.09 24.31
N LYS A 7 -10.10 43.38 24.24
CA LYS A 7 -11.05 42.58 23.44
C LYS A 7 -10.76 42.66 21.94
N GLU A 8 -10.42 43.84 21.43
CA GLU A 8 -10.03 44.04 20.03
C GLU A 8 -8.73 43.29 19.70
N PHE A 9 -7.74 43.35 20.59
CA PHE A 9 -6.49 42.60 20.45
C PHE A 9 -6.70 41.09 20.45
N VAL A 10 -7.49 40.54 21.38
CA VAL A 10 -7.81 39.11 21.43
C VAL A 10 -8.57 38.68 20.17
N SER A 11 -9.51 39.48 19.68
CA SER A 11 -10.22 39.19 18.44
C SER A 11 -9.30 39.13 17.23
N LEU A 12 -8.40 40.12 17.07
CA LEU A 12 -7.39 40.15 16.01
C LEU A 12 -6.45 38.95 16.08
N PHE A 13 -6.00 38.60 17.28
CA PHE A 13 -5.12 37.45 17.50
C PHE A 13 -5.79 36.12 17.14
N LEU A 14 -7.06 35.93 17.52
CA LEU A 14 -7.82 34.73 17.14
C LEU A 14 -8.06 34.64 15.63
N SER A 15 -8.36 35.75 14.96
CA SER A 15 -8.46 35.78 13.49
C SER A 15 -7.14 35.42 12.83
N PHE A 16 -6.01 35.91 13.35
CA PHE A 16 -4.68 35.57 12.84
C PHE A 16 -4.36 34.08 13.00
N LEU A 17 -4.67 33.49 14.17
CA LEU A 17 -4.52 32.05 14.41
C LEU A 17 -5.37 31.22 13.44
N GLY A 18 -6.61 31.63 13.18
CA GLY A 18 -7.48 30.96 12.22
C GLY A 18 -6.91 30.95 10.80
N VAL A 19 -6.41 32.10 10.32
CA VAL A 19 -5.77 32.21 9.00
C VAL A 19 -4.48 31.38 8.94
N PHE A 20 -3.65 31.42 9.99
CA PHE A 20 -2.42 30.63 10.06
C PHE A 20 -2.70 29.13 10.02
N ALA A 21 -3.66 28.63 10.80
CA ALA A 21 -4.06 27.22 10.79
C ALA A 21 -4.59 26.80 9.41
N PHE A 22 -5.38 27.66 8.75
CA PHE A 22 -5.87 27.40 7.41
C PHE A 22 -4.74 27.29 6.37
N ILE A 23 -3.74 28.18 6.45
CA ILE A 23 -2.55 28.12 5.58
C ILE A 23 -1.77 26.82 5.79
N VAL A 24 -1.59 26.38 7.04
CA VAL A 24 -0.90 25.11 7.35
C VAL A 24 -1.67 23.91 6.79
N ILE A 25 -3.00 23.90 6.89
CA ILE A 25 -3.85 22.85 6.30
C ILE A 25 -3.72 22.84 4.78
N LEU A 26 -3.76 23.99 4.11
CA LEU A 26 -3.57 24.07 2.67
C LEU A 26 -2.17 23.60 2.24
N TRP A 27 -1.12 24.01 2.95
CA TRP A 27 0.26 23.62 2.64
C TRP A 27 0.50 22.11 2.82
N THR A 28 0.00 21.53 3.91
CA THR A 28 0.09 20.08 4.17
C THR A 28 -0.72 19.28 3.14
N SER A 29 -1.91 19.75 2.78
CA SER A 29 -2.75 19.14 1.74
C SER A 29 -2.06 19.21 0.37
N TYR A 30 -1.47 20.35 0.01
CA TYR A 30 -0.71 20.52 -1.23
C TYR A 30 0.51 19.61 -1.32
N ASN A 31 1.32 19.53 -0.25
CA ASN A 31 2.50 18.65 -0.23
C ASN A 31 2.10 17.17 -0.32
N THR A 32 1.05 16.77 0.39
CA THR A 32 0.52 15.40 0.33
C THR A 32 0.04 15.07 -1.08
N ALA A 33 -0.66 16.00 -1.75
CA ALA A 33 -1.11 15.81 -3.13
C ALA A 33 0.07 15.70 -4.11
N LYS A 34 1.11 16.53 -3.93
CA LYS A 34 2.32 16.49 -4.76
C LYS A 34 3.07 15.17 -4.63
N GLU A 35 3.25 14.65 -3.41
CA GLU A 35 3.88 13.35 -3.17
C GLU A 35 3.08 12.19 -3.80
N ARG A 36 1.75 12.22 -3.67
CA ARG A 36 0.87 11.23 -4.32
C ARG A 36 0.99 11.26 -5.85
N ASN A 37 1.07 12.44 -6.45
CA ASN A 37 1.24 12.57 -7.90
C ASN A 37 2.61 12.04 -8.36
N LEU A 38 3.67 12.24 -7.58
CA LEU A 38 5.01 11.77 -7.93
C LEU A 38 5.13 10.24 -7.81
N LEU A 39 4.49 9.65 -6.79
CA LEU A 39 4.32 8.20 -6.68
C LEU A 39 3.49 7.65 -7.84
N PHE A 40 2.43 8.35 -8.23
CA PHE A 40 1.56 7.96 -9.33
C PHE A 40 2.28 7.92 -10.68
N GLU A 41 3.05 8.96 -11.03
CA GLU A 41 3.85 9.00 -12.26
C GLU A 41 4.87 7.86 -12.32
N ASN A 42 5.52 7.54 -11.20
CA ASN A 42 6.46 6.41 -11.12
C ASN A 42 5.75 5.06 -11.31
N VAL A 43 4.56 4.89 -10.73
CA VAL A 43 3.75 3.67 -10.87
C VAL A 43 3.24 3.50 -12.30
N ILE A 44 2.81 4.57 -12.95
CA ILE A 44 2.41 4.56 -14.37
C ILE A 44 3.60 4.26 -15.27
N GLY A 45 4.77 4.85 -15.01
CA GLY A 45 5.99 4.57 -15.76
C GLY A 45 6.39 3.10 -15.68
N LEU A 46 6.32 2.49 -14.49
CA LEU A 46 6.60 1.07 -14.30
C LEU A 46 5.56 0.17 -14.98
N LEU A 47 4.28 0.56 -15.01
CA LEU A 47 3.19 -0.21 -15.65
C LEU A 47 3.26 -0.27 -17.18
N HIS A 48 4.01 0.63 -17.82
CA HIS A 48 4.19 0.67 -19.29
C HIS A 48 5.52 0.06 -19.75
N ALA A 49 6.34 -0.44 -18.83
CA ALA A 49 7.52 -1.22 -19.20
C ALA A 49 7.08 -2.61 -19.68
N ASP A 50 7.52 -3.02 -20.87
CA ASP A 50 7.16 -4.30 -21.52
C ASP A 50 7.62 -5.55 -20.73
N SER A 51 8.42 -5.37 -19.67
CA SER A 51 8.79 -6.43 -18.72
C SER A 51 8.85 -5.86 -17.30
N VAL A 52 7.71 -5.79 -16.62
CA VAL A 52 7.68 -5.42 -15.21
C VAL A 52 8.22 -6.61 -14.40
N GLU A 53 9.35 -6.44 -13.72
CA GLU A 53 9.81 -7.44 -12.77
C GLU A 53 8.73 -7.68 -11.71
N ASN A 54 8.57 -8.92 -11.25
CA ASN A 54 7.54 -9.29 -10.26
C ASN A 54 7.55 -8.38 -9.01
N GLY A 55 8.74 -7.92 -8.60
CA GLY A 55 8.89 -6.98 -7.48
C GLY A 55 8.31 -5.59 -7.76
N ASP A 56 8.38 -5.11 -8.99
CA ASP A 56 7.81 -3.82 -9.38
C ASP A 56 6.30 -3.89 -9.54
N LEU A 57 5.77 -5.04 -9.98
CA LEU A 57 4.32 -5.26 -10.03
C LEU A 57 3.68 -5.24 -8.64
N ALA A 58 4.36 -5.81 -7.63
CA ALA A 58 3.94 -5.74 -6.25
C ALA A 58 3.90 -4.30 -5.71
N LYS A 59 4.93 -3.50 -6.03
CA LYS A 59 4.98 -2.07 -5.65
C LYS A 59 3.87 -1.28 -6.33
N ILE A 60 3.62 -1.53 -7.61
CA ILE A 60 2.52 -0.92 -8.35
C ILE A 60 1.19 -1.23 -7.66
N TYR A 61 0.91 -2.49 -7.37
CA TYR A 61 -0.33 -2.92 -6.71
C TYR A 61 -0.49 -2.22 -5.35
N ALA A 62 0.53 -2.31 -4.49
CA ALA A 62 0.50 -1.72 -3.16
C ALA A 62 0.31 -0.20 -3.20
N THR A 63 0.97 0.47 -4.15
CA THR A 63 0.86 1.92 -4.31
C THR A 63 -0.51 2.31 -4.88
N ALA A 64 -1.04 1.55 -5.84
CA ALA A 64 -2.37 1.74 -6.37
C ALA A 64 -3.43 1.62 -5.27
N ASN A 65 -3.30 0.64 -4.38
CA ASN A 65 -4.17 0.51 -3.21
C ASN A 65 -4.04 1.69 -2.25
N LEU A 66 -2.82 2.11 -1.92
CA LEU A 66 -2.59 3.29 -1.08
C LEU A 66 -3.21 4.57 -1.66
N LEU A 67 -3.21 4.70 -2.98
CA LEU A 67 -3.77 5.84 -3.70
C LEU A 67 -5.29 5.72 -3.97
N GLY A 68 -5.92 4.57 -3.64
CA GLY A 68 -7.34 4.32 -3.92
C GLY A 68 -7.66 4.19 -5.41
N ARG A 69 -6.70 3.74 -6.23
CA ARG A 69 -6.82 3.65 -7.69
C ARG A 69 -7.23 2.26 -8.14
N ALA A 70 -8.54 2.00 -8.06
CA ALA A 70 -9.14 0.71 -8.40
C ALA A 70 -8.81 0.22 -9.83
N ASP A 71 -8.65 1.14 -10.78
CA ASP A 71 -8.24 0.84 -12.16
C ASP A 71 -6.84 0.21 -12.23
N LEU A 72 -5.90 0.75 -11.45
CA LEU A 72 -4.52 0.26 -11.40
C LEU A 72 -4.38 -1.02 -10.57
N ILE A 73 -5.17 -1.15 -9.49
CA ILE A 73 -5.27 -2.39 -8.72
C ILE A 73 -5.74 -3.50 -9.66
N LYS A 74 -6.83 -3.29 -10.40
CA LYS A 74 -7.35 -4.29 -11.34
C LYS A 74 -6.34 -4.63 -12.44
N LYS A 75 -5.64 -3.64 -13.00
CA LYS A 75 -4.62 -3.87 -14.05
C LYS A 75 -3.44 -4.68 -13.51
N SER A 76 -2.92 -4.33 -12.33
CA SER A 76 -1.80 -5.06 -11.72
C SER A 76 -2.20 -6.45 -11.23
N SER A 77 -3.42 -6.61 -10.72
CA SER A 77 -4.04 -7.90 -10.40
C SER A 77 -4.05 -8.82 -11.62
N PHE A 78 -4.60 -8.35 -12.74
CA PHE A 78 -4.62 -9.10 -13.99
C PHE A 78 -3.22 -9.51 -14.47
N GLN A 79 -2.25 -8.59 -14.38
CA GLN A 79 -0.86 -8.90 -14.72
C GLN A 79 -0.24 -9.94 -13.78
N PHE A 80 -0.59 -9.95 -12.49
CA PHE A 80 -0.15 -10.98 -11.56
C PHE A 80 -0.71 -12.33 -11.96
N GLN A 81 -2.01 -12.41 -12.24
CA GLN A 81 -2.68 -13.65 -12.67
C GLN A 81 -2.00 -14.24 -13.91
N ALA A 82 -1.71 -13.41 -14.92
CA ALA A 82 -1.06 -13.84 -16.15
C ALA A 82 0.40 -14.30 -15.98
N ASN A 83 1.07 -13.90 -14.90
CA ASN A 83 2.50 -14.12 -14.68
C ASN A 83 2.80 -14.85 -13.36
N LEU A 84 1.88 -15.70 -12.88
CA LEU A 84 2.12 -16.49 -11.67
C LEU A 84 3.28 -17.48 -11.87
N THR A 85 4.16 -17.50 -10.87
CA THR A 85 5.35 -18.35 -10.80
C THR A 85 5.55 -18.84 -9.36
N ALA A 86 6.29 -19.93 -9.18
CA ALA A 86 6.63 -20.45 -7.86
C ALA A 86 7.35 -19.42 -6.96
N SER A 87 8.05 -18.43 -7.54
CA SER A 87 8.78 -17.40 -6.78
C SER A 87 7.93 -16.17 -6.42
N ASN A 88 6.82 -15.90 -7.12
CA ASN A 88 5.97 -14.72 -6.87
C ASN A 88 4.57 -15.06 -6.33
N VAL A 89 4.14 -16.33 -6.37
CA VAL A 89 2.77 -16.74 -5.99
C VAL A 89 2.43 -16.38 -4.53
N TRP A 90 3.41 -16.35 -3.63
CA TRP A 90 3.19 -15.88 -2.25
C TRP A 90 2.91 -14.38 -2.16
N ILE A 91 3.53 -13.57 -3.03
CA ILE A 91 3.31 -12.11 -3.11
C ILE A 91 1.88 -11.87 -3.58
N ALA A 92 1.51 -12.53 -4.69
CA ALA A 92 0.15 -12.47 -5.23
C ALA A 92 -0.88 -12.92 -4.18
N HIS A 93 -0.64 -14.02 -3.48
CA HIS A 93 -1.50 -14.48 -2.39
C HIS A 93 -1.63 -13.43 -1.28
N TYR A 94 -0.52 -12.83 -0.86
CA TYR A 94 -0.54 -11.84 0.22
C TYR A 94 -1.31 -10.58 -0.19
N LEU A 95 -1.08 -10.09 -1.40
CA LEU A 95 -1.79 -8.93 -1.95
C LEU A 95 -3.28 -9.23 -2.09
N ALA A 96 -3.65 -10.39 -2.62
CA ALA A 96 -5.04 -10.78 -2.77
C ALA A 96 -5.78 -10.83 -1.43
N ASP A 97 -5.18 -11.47 -0.42
CA ASP A 97 -5.77 -11.61 0.91
C ASP A 97 -5.86 -10.28 1.66
N THR A 98 -4.87 -9.40 1.50
CA THR A 98 -4.84 -8.09 2.18
C THR A 98 -5.83 -7.10 1.57
N ASN A 99 -6.10 -7.21 0.27
CA ASN A 99 -6.93 -6.26 -0.48
C ASN A 99 -8.30 -6.82 -0.88
N GLU A 100 -8.66 -8.00 -0.38
CA GLU A 100 -9.92 -8.69 -0.69
C GLU A 100 -10.13 -8.89 -2.21
N ASP A 101 -9.03 -9.06 -2.96
CA ASP A 101 -9.05 -9.29 -4.41
C ASP A 101 -9.31 -10.78 -4.69
N LEU A 102 -10.59 -11.12 -4.80
CA LEU A 102 -11.06 -12.49 -4.96
C LEU A 102 -10.58 -13.13 -6.27
N GLU A 103 -10.56 -12.39 -7.38
CA GLU A 103 -10.11 -12.90 -8.68
C GLU A 103 -8.63 -13.31 -8.63
N LEU A 104 -7.77 -12.48 -8.04
CA LEU A 104 -6.36 -12.83 -7.85
C LEU A 104 -6.20 -14.01 -6.89
N LYS A 105 -7.02 -14.06 -5.83
CA LYS A 105 -6.97 -15.14 -4.85
C LYS A 105 -7.29 -16.49 -5.49
N GLU A 106 -8.36 -16.55 -6.28
CA GLU A 106 -8.76 -17.77 -7.02
C GLU A 106 -7.65 -18.23 -7.97
N ALA A 107 -7.07 -17.32 -8.76
CA ALA A 107 -5.98 -17.65 -9.68
C ALA A 107 -4.72 -18.18 -8.95
N VAL A 108 -4.42 -17.61 -7.79
CA VAL A 108 -3.33 -18.08 -6.93
C VAL A 108 -3.60 -19.48 -6.40
N GLU A 109 -4.82 -19.75 -5.92
CA GLU A 109 -5.21 -21.05 -5.41
C GLU A 109 -5.16 -22.12 -6.50
N GLU A 110 -5.66 -21.81 -7.70
CA GLU A 110 -5.57 -22.67 -8.88
C GLU A 110 -4.10 -22.98 -9.24
N TYR A 111 -3.24 -21.96 -9.30
CA TYR A 111 -1.82 -22.15 -9.55
C TYR A 111 -1.17 -23.08 -8.50
N LEU A 112 -1.50 -22.90 -7.22
CA LEU A 112 -0.97 -23.69 -6.12
C LEU A 112 -1.45 -25.15 -6.15
N LEU A 113 -2.68 -25.40 -6.60
CA LEU A 113 -3.19 -26.76 -6.80
C LEU A 113 -2.40 -27.49 -7.90
N GLU A 114 -2.12 -26.82 -9.01
CA GLU A 114 -1.39 -27.41 -10.14
C GLU A 114 0.13 -27.53 -9.91
N ASN A 115 0.71 -26.55 -9.21
CA ASN A 115 2.17 -26.40 -9.09
C ASN A 115 2.70 -26.57 -7.66
N GLY A 116 1.87 -27.06 -6.72
CA GLY A 116 2.20 -27.09 -5.29
C GLY A 116 3.54 -27.74 -4.94
N SER A 117 3.91 -28.83 -5.62
CA SER A 117 5.21 -29.49 -5.41
C SER A 117 6.41 -28.61 -5.77
N LYS A 118 6.33 -27.88 -6.89
CA LYS A 118 7.35 -26.91 -7.32
C LYS A 118 7.40 -25.71 -6.39
N THR A 119 6.24 -25.23 -5.95
CA THR A 119 6.14 -24.08 -5.04
C THR A 119 6.75 -24.39 -3.67
N ILE A 120 6.47 -25.57 -3.09
CA ILE A 120 7.07 -26.00 -1.81
C ILE A 120 8.60 -26.16 -1.95
N GLY A 121 9.07 -26.62 -3.11
CA GLY A 121 10.49 -26.72 -3.44
C GLY A 121 11.21 -25.37 -3.54
N ASN A 122 10.48 -24.28 -3.80
CA ASN A 122 11.05 -22.96 -3.99
C ASN A 122 11.62 -22.39 -2.66
N SER A 123 12.86 -21.91 -2.70
CA SER A 123 13.55 -21.36 -1.52
C SER A 123 12.91 -20.07 -1.01
N THR A 124 12.52 -19.16 -1.92
CA THR A 124 11.85 -17.90 -1.58
C THR A 124 10.53 -18.17 -0.87
N TRP A 125 9.70 -19.09 -1.38
CA TRP A 125 8.47 -19.50 -0.71
C TRP A 125 8.73 -19.99 0.71
N ARG A 126 9.72 -20.87 0.88
CA ARG A 126 10.07 -21.45 2.19
C ARG A 126 10.53 -20.42 3.20
N GLU A 127 11.37 -19.48 2.77
CA GLU A 127 11.85 -18.38 3.61
C GLU A 127 10.69 -17.51 4.11
N GLU A 128 9.74 -17.18 3.23
CA GLU A 128 8.57 -16.35 3.60
C GLU A 128 7.59 -17.09 4.52
N VAL A 129 7.35 -18.38 4.27
CA VAL A 129 6.54 -19.22 5.17
C VAL A 129 7.18 -19.28 6.57
N ASN A 130 8.48 -19.52 6.65
CA ASN A 130 9.20 -19.53 7.93
C ASN A 130 9.10 -18.18 8.65
N ARG A 131 9.29 -17.07 7.93
CA ARG A 131 9.16 -15.71 8.48
C ARG A 131 7.77 -15.46 9.07
N LYS A 132 6.69 -15.88 8.37
CA LYS A 132 5.31 -15.78 8.89
C LYS A 132 5.08 -16.64 10.13
N ILE A 133 5.61 -17.86 10.15
CA ILE A 133 5.51 -18.76 11.31
C ILE A 133 6.18 -18.13 12.53
N ASP A 134 7.39 -17.58 12.36
CA ASP A 134 8.14 -16.96 13.45
C ASP A 134 7.46 -15.69 13.95
N PHE A 135 6.93 -14.86 13.05
CA PHE A 135 6.11 -13.70 13.44
C PHE A 135 4.91 -14.11 14.30
N ARG A 136 4.16 -15.14 13.89
CA ARG A 136 3.00 -15.64 14.66
C ARG A 136 3.40 -16.20 16.02
N LYS A 137 4.49 -16.97 16.10
CA LYS A 137 5.04 -17.48 17.37
C LYS A 137 5.41 -16.34 18.31
N ASN A 138 6.08 -15.31 17.81
CA ASN A 138 6.49 -14.16 18.61
C ASN A 138 5.29 -13.33 19.09
N LYS A 139 4.30 -13.09 18.21
CA LYS A 139 3.06 -12.41 18.58
C LYS A 139 2.28 -13.16 19.66
N LEU A 140 2.22 -14.50 19.58
CA LEU A 140 1.57 -15.31 20.62
C LEU A 140 2.31 -15.20 21.97
N ARG A 141 3.66 -15.25 21.95
CA ARG A 141 4.48 -15.11 23.16
C ARG A 141 4.33 -13.74 23.83
N SER A 142 4.16 -12.66 23.07
CA SER A 142 3.96 -11.32 23.63
C SER A 142 2.59 -11.12 24.27
N LEU A 143 1.57 -11.87 23.84
CA LEU A 143 0.22 -11.80 24.41
C LEU A 143 0.08 -12.62 25.70
N LEU A 144 1.05 -13.50 25.99
CA LEU A 144 1.07 -14.38 27.17
C LEU A 144 1.97 -13.84 28.30
N LYS A 145 2.54 -12.64 28.14
CA LYS A 145 3.33 -11.92 29.15
C LYS A 145 2.54 -10.73 29.65
#